data_AF-D4KC16-F1
#
_entry.id   AF-D4KC16-F1
#
_cell.length_a   1.000
_cell.length_b   1.000
_cell.length_c   1.000
_cell.angle_alpha   90.00
_cell.angle_beta   90.00
_cell.angle_gamma   90.00
#
_symmetry.space_group_name_H-M   'P 1'
#
loop_
_entity.id
_entity.type
_entity.pdbx_description
1 polymer ?
#
loop_
_entity_poly.entity_id
_entity_poly.type
_entity_poly.pdbx_seq_one_letter_code
_entity_poly.pdbx_strand_id
1 'polypeptide(L)'
;MSVITYSMKKDWNKKLSKNFCAYEFACNDRSDEFKVATELVETLQQIRDHFGKPVLISSAYRTPAYNISIGGSSRSQHCLGTAADIHINGVDPIRIALYVASLPYFQKHGGIGYYSRAQVTGGFVHIDVRETHSRWISKSGTAYQVVSKIMPTIRQGSKDCIGGVSYAVTVLQRHLGLNVDGIFGAGTKAKLVEWQKAHGLAADGICGMATWSSF
;
A
#
# COMPACT_ATOMS: atom_id res chain seq x y z
N MET A 1 18.27 -9.27 -6.80
CA MET A 1 16.90 -9.65 -7.19
C MET A 1 16.92 -10.27 -8.57
N SER A 2 16.26 -11.42 -8.73
CA SER A 2 16.08 -12.05 -10.05
C SER A 2 14.67 -11.75 -10.58
N VAL A 3 14.58 -11.32 -11.83
CA VAL A 3 13.31 -11.17 -12.55
C VAL A 3 13.20 -12.31 -13.56
N ILE A 4 12.14 -13.09 -13.47
CA ILE A 4 11.92 -14.27 -14.32
C ILE A 4 10.78 -13.96 -15.29
N THR A 5 10.96 -14.34 -16.55
CA THR A 5 9.89 -14.30 -17.57
C THR A 5 9.13 -15.62 -17.55
N TYR A 6 7.80 -15.54 -17.52
CA TYR A 6 6.86 -16.65 -17.56
C TYR A 6 5.97 -16.54 -18.79
N SER A 7 5.34 -17.64 -19.20
CA SER A 7 4.34 -17.68 -20.27
C SER A 7 2.99 -18.15 -19.72
N MET A 8 1.92 -17.45 -20.05
CA MET A 8 0.54 -17.84 -19.70
C MET A 8 0.17 -19.19 -20.30
N LYS A 9 0.67 -19.53 -21.49
CA LYS A 9 0.42 -20.82 -22.12
C LYS A 9 1.14 -21.98 -21.43
N LYS A 10 2.34 -21.74 -20.88
CA LYS A 10 3.22 -22.79 -20.32
C LYS A 10 3.16 -22.90 -18.80
N ASP A 11 3.09 -21.76 -18.12
CA ASP A 11 3.32 -21.64 -16.69
C ASP A 11 2.05 -21.29 -15.89
N TRP A 12 0.86 -21.30 -16.50
CA TRP A 12 -0.39 -20.85 -15.85
C TRP A 12 -0.54 -21.32 -14.40
N ASN A 13 -0.47 -22.63 -14.14
CA ASN A 13 -0.62 -23.23 -12.80
C ASN A 13 0.70 -23.36 -12.01
N LYS A 14 1.81 -22.82 -12.52
CA LYS A 14 3.10 -22.93 -11.85
C LYS A 14 3.06 -22.19 -10.52
N LYS A 15 3.36 -22.89 -9.44
CA LYS A 15 3.50 -22.30 -8.11
C LYS A 15 4.78 -21.48 -8.05
N LEU A 16 4.65 -20.21 -7.69
CA LEU A 16 5.79 -19.31 -7.44
C LEU A 16 6.13 -19.25 -5.95
N SER A 17 5.16 -19.52 -5.08
CA SER A 17 5.33 -19.77 -3.66
C SER A 17 4.19 -20.63 -3.13
N LYS A 18 4.14 -20.86 -1.80
CA LYS A 18 3.11 -21.68 -1.14
C LYS A 18 1.69 -21.31 -1.59
N ASN A 19 1.42 -20.01 -1.73
CA ASN A 19 0.06 -19.53 -1.95
C ASN A 19 -0.15 -18.78 -3.27
N PHE A 20 0.89 -18.61 -4.09
CA PHE A 20 0.79 -17.83 -5.32
C PHE A 20 1.18 -18.66 -6.55
N CYS A 21 0.38 -18.54 -7.60
CA CYS A 21 0.59 -19.11 -8.92
C CYS A 21 0.99 -18.02 -9.93
N ALA A 22 1.65 -18.41 -11.01
CA ALA A 22 2.17 -17.48 -12.00
C ALA A 22 1.06 -16.64 -12.67
N TYR A 23 -0.11 -17.23 -12.96
CA TYR A 23 -1.22 -16.50 -13.62
C TYR A 23 -1.67 -15.25 -12.86
N GLU A 24 -1.52 -15.21 -11.53
CA GLU A 24 -1.93 -14.07 -10.70
C GLU A 24 -1.08 -12.82 -10.96
N PHE A 25 0.07 -12.98 -11.61
CA PHE A 25 0.99 -11.88 -11.92
C PHE A 25 0.90 -11.41 -13.38
N ALA A 26 0.11 -12.09 -14.20
CA ALA A 26 0.03 -11.82 -15.63
C ALA A 26 -0.63 -10.45 -15.91
N CYS A 27 -0.32 -9.91 -17.09
CA CYS A 27 -0.89 -8.65 -17.53
C CYS A 27 -2.36 -8.82 -17.92
N ASN A 28 -3.18 -7.81 -17.60
CA ASN A 28 -4.61 -7.82 -17.93
C ASN A 28 -4.90 -7.71 -19.43
N ASP A 29 -3.91 -7.31 -20.25
CA ASP A 29 -4.02 -7.34 -21.72
C ASP A 29 -3.96 -8.75 -22.31
N ARG A 30 -3.79 -9.78 -21.48
CA ARG A 30 -3.73 -11.20 -21.85
C ARG A 30 -2.54 -11.55 -22.75
N SER A 31 -1.49 -10.73 -22.74
CA SER A 31 -0.21 -11.10 -23.34
C SER A 31 0.31 -12.40 -22.74
N ASP A 32 0.95 -13.21 -23.57
CA ASP A 32 1.46 -14.52 -23.15
C ASP A 32 2.62 -14.36 -22.17
N GLU A 33 3.60 -13.52 -22.49
CA GLU A 33 4.78 -13.33 -21.65
C GLU A 33 4.57 -12.25 -20.58
N PHE A 34 5.05 -12.54 -19.37
CA PHE A 34 5.06 -11.60 -18.26
C PHE A 34 6.28 -11.80 -17.36
N LYS A 35 6.66 -10.76 -16.63
CA LYS A 35 7.85 -10.75 -15.76
C LYS A 35 7.45 -10.71 -14.30
N VAL A 36 8.13 -11.47 -13.45
CA VAL A 36 7.92 -11.45 -12.00
C VAL A 36 9.25 -11.54 -11.27
N ALA A 37 9.49 -10.58 -10.37
CA ALA A 37 10.63 -10.60 -9.46
C ALA A 37 10.41 -11.63 -8.33
N THR A 38 11.42 -12.43 -8.01
CA THR A 38 11.33 -13.43 -6.92
C THR A 38 11.05 -12.77 -5.57
N GLU A 39 11.73 -11.66 -5.27
CA GLU A 39 11.56 -10.88 -4.04
C GLU A 39 10.13 -10.33 -3.88
N LEU A 40 9.46 -10.00 -4.99
CA LEU A 40 8.06 -9.58 -4.96
C LEU A 40 7.17 -10.73 -4.48
N VAL A 41 7.35 -11.92 -5.03
CA VAL A 41 6.58 -13.12 -4.64
C VAL A 41 6.83 -13.46 -3.16
N GLU A 42 8.08 -13.39 -2.71
CA GLU A 42 8.45 -13.62 -1.31
C GLU A 42 7.84 -12.57 -0.37
N THR A 43 7.83 -11.31 -0.77
CA THR A 43 7.16 -10.22 -0.03
C THR A 43 5.66 -10.48 0.09
N LEU A 44 4.99 -10.84 -1.02
CA LEU A 44 3.56 -11.13 -1.00
C LEU A 44 3.22 -12.37 -0.16
N GLN A 45 4.11 -13.36 -0.14
CA GLN A 45 3.99 -14.54 0.72
C GLN A 45 4.09 -14.17 2.21
N GLN A 46 5.06 -13.32 2.60
CA GLN A 46 5.16 -12.81 3.98
C GLN A 46 3.89 -12.06 4.40
N ILE A 47 3.35 -11.20 3.53
CA ILE A 47 2.08 -10.50 3.78
C ILE A 47 0.95 -11.49 4.02
N ARG A 48 0.83 -12.50 3.15
CA ARG A 48 -0.22 -13.50 3.28
C ARG A 48 -0.11 -14.30 4.58
N ASP A 49 1.10 -14.71 4.95
CA ASP A 49 1.33 -15.46 6.19
C ASP A 49 1.05 -14.60 7.43
N HIS A 50 1.40 -13.31 7.40
CA HIS A 50 1.13 -12.39 8.51
C HIS A 50 -0.37 -12.16 8.74
N PHE A 51 -1.12 -11.88 7.68
CA PHE A 51 -2.56 -11.59 7.81
C PHE A 51 -3.43 -12.84 7.86
N GLY A 52 -2.90 -14.02 7.52
CA GLY A 52 -3.65 -15.27 7.48
C GLY A 52 -4.83 -15.26 6.50
N LYS A 53 -4.83 -14.34 5.52
CA LYS A 53 -5.93 -14.08 4.59
C LYS A 53 -5.42 -14.02 3.15
N PRO A 54 -6.26 -14.33 2.15
CA PRO A 54 -5.88 -14.20 0.74
C PRO A 54 -5.46 -12.76 0.39
N VAL A 55 -4.27 -12.64 -0.18
CA VAL A 55 -3.78 -11.40 -0.81
C VAL A 55 -4.25 -11.39 -2.25
N LEU A 56 -5.10 -10.43 -2.58
CA LEU A 56 -5.70 -10.29 -3.91
C LEU A 56 -4.87 -9.30 -4.72
N ILE A 57 -4.26 -9.80 -5.79
CA ILE A 57 -3.48 -9.00 -6.74
C ILE A 57 -4.44 -8.43 -7.78
N SER A 58 -4.61 -7.10 -7.81
CA SER A 58 -5.44 -6.43 -8.81
C SER A 58 -4.66 -6.06 -10.07
N SER A 59 -3.35 -5.87 -9.94
CA SER A 59 -2.44 -5.60 -11.05
C SER A 59 -1.01 -5.95 -10.66
N ALA A 60 -0.30 -6.74 -11.47
CA ALA A 60 1.11 -7.04 -11.27
C ALA A 60 1.92 -6.63 -12.50
N TYR A 61 2.37 -7.56 -13.35
CA TYR A 61 3.08 -7.19 -14.57
C TYR A 61 2.17 -6.38 -15.50
N ARG A 62 2.74 -5.37 -16.14
CA ARG A 62 2.09 -4.65 -17.24
C ARG A 62 3.02 -4.68 -18.44
N THR A 63 2.51 -5.04 -19.62
CA THR A 63 3.27 -4.76 -20.84
C THR A 63 3.46 -3.25 -20.99
N PRO A 64 4.51 -2.78 -21.67
CA PRO A 64 4.67 -1.35 -21.94
C PRO A 64 3.45 -0.75 -22.65
N ALA A 65 2.87 -1.47 -23.62
CA ALA A 65 1.69 -1.04 -24.36
C ALA A 65 0.46 -0.91 -23.43
N TYR A 66 0.18 -1.93 -22.61
CA TYR A 66 -0.93 -1.86 -21.66
C TYR A 66 -0.73 -0.75 -20.63
N ASN A 67 0.48 -0.59 -20.09
CA ASN A 67 0.78 0.48 -19.15
C ASN A 67 0.54 1.87 -19.76
N ILE A 68 0.92 2.09 -21.02
CA ILE A 68 0.62 3.35 -21.74
C ILE A 68 -0.90 3.52 -21.90
N SER A 69 -1.63 2.47 -22.28
CA SER A 69 -3.08 2.53 -22.52
C SER A 69 -3.90 2.97 -21.30
N ILE A 70 -3.40 2.70 -20.10
CA ILE A 70 -4.05 3.09 -18.83
C ILE A 70 -3.44 4.36 -18.20
N GLY A 71 -2.60 5.10 -18.94
CA GLY A 71 -1.96 6.33 -18.46
C GLY A 71 -0.87 6.09 -17.40
N GLY A 72 -0.27 4.90 -17.39
CA GLY A 72 0.82 4.55 -16.47
C GLY A 72 2.12 5.30 -16.77
N SER A 73 2.95 5.44 -15.73
CA SER A 73 4.27 6.07 -15.87
C SER A 73 5.20 5.28 -16.78
N SER A 74 6.03 5.97 -17.58
CA SER A 74 7.08 5.34 -18.39
C SER A 74 8.17 4.64 -17.54
N ARG A 75 8.28 4.96 -16.25
CA ARG A 75 9.21 4.34 -15.29
C ARG A 75 8.49 3.39 -14.32
N SER A 76 7.32 2.89 -14.69
CA SER A 76 6.48 2.02 -13.87
C SER A 76 7.20 0.71 -13.53
N GLN A 77 7.25 0.37 -12.24
CA GLN A 77 7.81 -0.89 -11.77
C GLN A 77 6.96 -2.11 -12.21
N HIS A 78 5.67 -1.90 -12.53
CA HIS A 78 4.85 -2.94 -13.14
C HIS A 78 5.42 -3.41 -14.48
N CYS A 79 5.99 -2.50 -15.29
CA CYS A 79 6.62 -2.86 -16.57
C CYS A 79 7.92 -3.65 -16.41
N LEU A 80 8.51 -3.62 -15.22
CA LEU A 80 9.74 -4.35 -14.88
C LEU A 80 9.44 -5.70 -14.20
N GLY A 81 8.17 -5.99 -13.88
CA GLY A 81 7.79 -7.20 -13.14
C GLY A 81 8.12 -7.14 -11.65
N THR A 82 8.39 -5.96 -11.12
CA THR A 82 8.84 -5.74 -9.73
C THR A 82 7.74 -5.18 -8.83
N ALA A 83 6.52 -4.98 -9.33
CA ALA A 83 5.42 -4.38 -8.59
C ALA A 83 4.12 -5.19 -8.61
N ALA A 84 3.34 -5.03 -7.55
CA ALA A 84 1.96 -5.47 -7.45
C ALA A 84 1.09 -4.43 -6.72
N ASP A 85 -0.12 -4.23 -7.21
CA ASP A 85 -1.19 -3.54 -6.51
C ASP A 85 -2.05 -4.61 -5.81
N ILE A 86 -2.18 -4.51 -4.49
CA ILE A 86 -2.82 -5.53 -3.67
C ILE A 86 -3.89 -5.01 -2.72
N HIS A 87 -4.84 -5.87 -2.37
CA HIS A 87 -5.77 -5.68 -1.26
C HIS A 87 -6.03 -7.01 -0.55
N ILE A 88 -6.53 -6.94 0.68
CA ILE A 88 -6.92 -8.11 1.47
C ILE A 88 -8.32 -7.84 2.03
N ASN A 89 -9.27 -8.73 1.75
CA ASN A 89 -10.65 -8.54 2.18
C ASN A 89 -10.77 -8.48 3.71
N GLY A 90 -11.39 -7.40 4.21
CA GLY A 90 -11.55 -7.14 5.63
C GLY A 90 -10.23 -6.85 6.35
N VAL A 91 -9.24 -6.29 5.66
CA VAL A 91 -8.04 -5.69 6.26
C VAL A 91 -7.89 -4.29 5.69
N ASP A 92 -7.80 -3.31 6.57
CA ASP A 92 -7.57 -1.93 6.17
C ASP A 92 -6.23 -1.79 5.41
N PRO A 93 -6.18 -1.14 4.24
CA PRO A 93 -4.95 -0.90 3.50
C PRO A 93 -3.84 -0.21 4.32
N ILE A 94 -4.18 0.53 5.39
CA ILE A 94 -3.20 1.14 6.28
C ILE A 94 -2.36 0.06 6.96
N ARG A 95 -2.99 -1.02 7.44
CA ARG A 95 -2.32 -2.13 8.12
C ARG A 95 -1.38 -2.86 7.17
N ILE A 96 -1.81 -3.06 5.92
CA ILE A 96 -0.99 -3.68 4.89
C ILE A 96 0.25 -2.81 4.63
N ALA A 97 0.07 -1.51 4.38
CA ALA A 97 1.18 -0.61 4.10
C ALA A 97 2.16 -0.49 5.27
N LEU A 98 1.66 -0.47 6.52
CA LEU A 98 2.49 -0.42 7.71
C LEU A 98 3.26 -1.72 7.96
N TYR A 99 2.62 -2.88 7.76
CA TYR A 99 3.29 -4.17 7.84
C TYR A 99 4.43 -4.24 6.82
N VAL A 100 4.17 -3.89 5.56
CA VAL A 100 5.20 -3.89 4.51
C VAL A 100 6.32 -2.91 4.86
N ALA A 101 6.00 -1.71 5.34
CA ALA A 101 7.00 -0.74 5.77
C ALA A 101 7.86 -1.22 6.96
N SER A 102 7.37 -2.17 7.75
CA SER A 102 8.11 -2.75 8.88
C SER A 102 9.11 -3.83 8.46
N LEU A 103 8.95 -4.42 7.27
CA LEU A 103 9.82 -5.48 6.77
C LEU A 103 11.27 -4.98 6.57
N PRO A 104 12.30 -5.75 6.93
CA PRO A 104 13.69 -5.31 6.85
C PRO A 104 14.11 -4.78 5.47
N TYR A 105 13.66 -5.43 4.39
CA TYR A 105 13.93 -4.99 3.03
C TYR A 105 13.39 -3.56 2.79
N PHE A 106 12.14 -3.33 3.18
CA PHE A 106 11.46 -2.05 2.94
C PHE A 106 11.97 -0.92 3.84
N GLN A 107 12.67 -1.21 4.94
CA GLN A 107 13.31 -0.14 5.71
C GLN A 107 14.41 0.61 4.93
N LYS A 108 14.99 -0.03 3.90
CA LYS A 108 16.09 0.53 3.09
C LYS A 108 15.78 0.63 1.60
N HIS A 109 14.83 -0.15 1.11
CA HIS A 109 14.53 -0.31 -0.30
C HIS A 109 13.00 -0.27 -0.56
N GLY A 110 12.61 -0.53 -1.79
CA GLY A 110 11.23 -0.75 -2.20
C GLY A 110 10.37 0.51 -2.26
N GLY A 111 9.34 0.44 -3.08
CA GLY A 111 8.27 1.42 -3.13
C GLY A 111 7.02 0.94 -2.40
N ILE A 112 6.38 1.84 -1.65
CA ILE A 112 5.05 1.60 -1.08
C ILE A 112 4.16 2.80 -1.41
N GLY A 113 3.01 2.53 -2.02
CA GLY A 113 2.00 3.53 -2.35
C GLY A 113 0.68 3.24 -1.67
N TYR A 114 0.14 4.20 -0.92
CA TYR A 114 -1.17 4.07 -0.27
C TYR A 114 -2.27 4.72 -1.13
N TYR A 115 -3.16 3.90 -1.72
CA TYR A 115 -4.24 4.34 -2.63
C TYR A 115 -5.64 4.24 -2.03
N SER A 116 -5.74 4.33 -0.70
CA SER A 116 -6.99 4.20 0.06
C SER A 116 -7.37 5.51 0.79
N ARG A 117 -6.80 6.65 0.38
CA ARG A 117 -7.12 7.96 1.01
C ARG A 117 -8.62 8.28 0.96
N ALA A 118 -9.30 7.94 -0.12
CA ALA A 118 -10.69 8.34 -0.37
C ALA A 118 -11.74 7.41 0.29
N GLN A 119 -11.36 6.20 0.69
CA GLN A 119 -12.26 5.17 1.20
C GLN A 119 -11.55 4.40 2.31
N VAL A 120 -12.08 4.40 3.54
CA VAL A 120 -11.45 3.74 4.70
C VAL A 120 -11.22 2.24 4.42
N THR A 121 -12.24 1.55 3.92
CA THR A 121 -12.16 0.10 3.64
C THR A 121 -12.05 -0.23 2.15
N GLY A 122 -11.70 0.75 1.31
CA GLY A 122 -11.64 0.61 -0.14
C GLY A 122 -10.33 1.15 -0.73
N GLY A 123 -9.87 0.55 -1.83
CA GLY A 123 -8.60 0.89 -2.46
C GLY A 123 -7.59 -0.25 -2.39
N PHE A 124 -6.31 0.07 -2.59
CA PHE A 124 -5.23 -0.90 -2.64
C PHE A 124 -3.92 -0.30 -2.10
N VAL A 125 -2.94 -1.18 -1.87
CA VAL A 125 -1.56 -0.80 -1.59
C VAL A 125 -0.71 -1.21 -2.79
N HIS A 126 0.01 -0.24 -3.36
CA HIS A 126 1.07 -0.52 -4.32
C HIS A 126 2.32 -0.95 -3.57
N ILE A 127 2.92 -2.05 -3.99
CA ILE A 127 4.16 -2.56 -3.44
C ILE A 127 5.08 -2.86 -4.61
N ASP A 128 6.31 -2.38 -4.53
CA ASP A 128 7.35 -2.80 -5.45
C ASP A 128 8.68 -3.00 -4.76
N VAL A 129 9.49 -3.87 -5.35
CA VAL A 129 10.79 -4.27 -4.79
C VAL A 129 11.95 -3.54 -5.47
N ARG A 130 11.75 -2.29 -5.95
CA ARG A 130 12.87 -1.52 -6.52
C ARG A 130 14.00 -1.31 -5.49
N GLU A 131 15.22 -1.06 -5.97
CA GLU A 131 16.37 -0.83 -5.07
C GLU A 131 16.26 0.48 -4.27
N THR A 132 15.60 1.50 -4.83
CA THR A 132 15.47 2.80 -4.18
C THR A 132 14.27 2.85 -3.22
N HIS A 133 14.49 3.43 -2.05
CA HIS A 133 13.41 3.66 -1.08
C HIS A 133 12.44 4.75 -1.59
N SER A 134 11.14 4.43 -1.66
CA SER A 134 10.11 5.39 -2.06
C SER A 134 8.79 5.18 -1.32
N ARG A 135 8.14 6.25 -0.87
CA ARG A 135 6.82 6.22 -0.24
C ARG A 135 5.93 7.29 -0.83
N TRP A 136 4.65 6.98 -1.05
CA TRP A 136 3.70 7.97 -1.52
C TRP A 136 2.27 7.69 -1.07
N ILE A 137 1.46 8.74 -1.06
CA ILE A 137 0.03 8.69 -0.74
C ILE A 137 -0.74 9.24 -1.93
N SER A 138 -1.83 8.57 -2.32
CA SER A 138 -2.70 8.99 -3.41
C SER A 138 -3.36 10.34 -3.12
N LYS A 139 -3.43 11.19 -4.15
CA LYS A 139 -4.20 12.44 -4.17
C LYS A 139 -5.62 12.17 -4.66
N SER A 140 -5.82 12.27 -5.98
CA SER A 140 -7.04 12.03 -6.72
C SER A 140 -6.66 11.31 -8.02
N GLY A 141 -7.43 10.31 -8.43
CA GLY A 141 -7.07 9.43 -9.53
C GLY A 141 -5.68 8.81 -9.33
N THR A 142 -4.84 8.88 -10.35
CA THR A 142 -3.46 8.34 -10.33
C THR A 142 -2.42 9.29 -9.75
N ALA A 143 -2.80 10.55 -9.44
CA ALA A 143 -1.87 11.52 -8.86
C ALA A 143 -1.52 11.15 -7.42
N TYR A 144 -0.28 11.42 -7.02
CA TYR A 144 0.22 11.12 -5.66
C TYR A 144 1.14 12.21 -5.11
N GLN A 145 1.42 12.12 -3.82
CA GLN A 145 2.45 12.90 -3.13
C GLN A 145 3.51 11.97 -2.57
N VAL A 146 4.77 12.21 -2.91
CA VAL A 146 5.90 11.51 -2.27
C VAL A 146 6.02 11.98 -0.82
N VAL A 147 6.21 11.02 0.08
CA VAL A 147 6.33 11.25 1.53
C VAL A 147 7.57 10.53 2.05
N SER A 148 8.07 10.93 3.21
CA SER A 148 9.13 10.18 3.89
C SER A 148 8.59 8.93 4.60
N LYS A 149 7.31 8.95 5.01
CA LYS A 149 6.61 7.85 5.71
C LYS A 149 5.13 7.85 5.34
N ILE A 150 4.53 6.67 5.10
CA ILE A 150 3.11 6.54 4.69
C ILE A 150 2.15 6.99 5.78
N MET A 151 2.50 6.83 7.06
CA MET A 151 1.74 7.38 8.18
C MET A 151 2.70 8.01 9.19
N PRO A 152 2.91 9.34 9.12
CA PRO A 152 3.72 10.06 10.09
C PRO A 152 3.00 10.14 11.44
N THR A 153 3.75 10.47 12.50
CA THR A 153 3.13 10.81 13.78
C THR A 153 2.51 12.20 13.67
N ILE A 154 1.19 12.29 13.89
CA ILE A 154 0.45 13.56 13.85
C ILE A 154 -0.21 13.83 15.21
N ARG A 155 -0.41 15.10 15.52
CA ARG A 155 -1.00 15.57 16.78
C ARG A 155 -1.82 16.83 16.54
N GLN A 156 -2.54 17.29 17.55
CA GLN A 156 -3.27 18.56 17.48
C GLN A 156 -2.35 19.68 16.97
N GLY A 157 -2.82 20.42 15.96
CA GLY A 157 -2.06 21.44 15.22
C GLY A 157 -1.49 20.96 13.88
N SER A 158 -1.37 19.65 13.65
CA SER A 158 -1.00 19.09 12.35
C SER A 158 -2.04 19.46 11.28
N LYS A 159 -1.56 19.74 10.07
CA LYS A 159 -2.40 20.08 8.91
C LYS A 159 -1.88 19.36 7.69
N ASP A 160 -2.79 18.87 6.87
CA ASP A 160 -2.43 18.23 5.60
C ASP A 160 -1.58 19.18 4.73
N CYS A 161 -0.68 18.57 3.95
CA CYS A 161 0.29 19.24 3.07
C CYS A 161 1.28 20.18 3.76
N ILE A 162 1.33 20.23 5.10
CA ILE A 162 2.28 21.04 5.88
C ILE A 162 3.23 20.13 6.66
N GLY A 163 4.52 20.46 6.72
CA GLY A 163 5.47 19.80 7.64
C GLY A 163 5.60 18.28 7.47
N GLY A 164 5.40 17.75 6.27
CA GLY A 164 5.49 16.30 6.00
C GLY A 164 4.25 15.49 6.41
N VAL A 165 3.16 16.13 6.81
CA VAL A 165 1.90 15.48 7.18
C VAL A 165 1.19 14.84 5.97
N SER A 166 1.42 15.36 4.77
CA SER A 166 0.75 14.93 3.53
C SER A 166 -0.77 14.87 3.71
N TYR A 167 -1.42 13.70 3.62
CA TYR A 167 -2.86 13.53 3.84
C TYR A 167 -3.20 12.74 5.10
N ALA A 168 -2.28 12.65 6.05
CA ALA A 168 -2.46 11.84 7.25
C ALA A 168 -3.63 12.34 8.11
N VAL A 169 -3.90 13.65 8.18
CA VAL A 169 -5.05 14.15 8.94
C VAL A 169 -6.36 13.78 8.26
N THR A 170 -6.45 13.92 6.93
CA THR A 170 -7.59 13.41 6.15
C THR A 170 -7.84 11.93 6.45
N VAL A 171 -6.79 11.12 6.44
CA VAL A 171 -6.90 9.67 6.70
C VAL A 171 -7.40 9.42 8.12
N LEU A 172 -6.82 10.08 9.13
CA LEU A 172 -7.25 9.95 10.53
C LEU A 172 -8.74 10.31 10.70
N GLN A 173 -9.16 11.46 10.18
CA GLN A 173 -10.53 11.94 10.32
C GLN A 173 -11.54 10.96 9.74
N ARG A 174 -11.22 10.34 8.59
CA ARG A 174 -12.07 9.31 7.99
C ARG A 174 -12.21 8.08 8.87
N HIS A 175 -11.12 7.58 9.43
CA HIS A 175 -11.15 6.43 10.34
C HIS A 175 -11.92 6.73 11.63
N LEU A 176 -11.87 7.97 12.11
CA LEU A 176 -12.62 8.43 13.29
C LEU A 176 -14.08 8.82 12.98
N GLY A 177 -14.54 8.71 11.73
CA GLY A 177 -15.89 9.09 11.33
C GLY A 177 -16.18 10.60 11.46
N LEU A 178 -15.16 11.43 11.31
CA LEU A 178 -15.24 12.89 11.43
C LEU A 178 -15.49 13.57 10.08
N ASN A 179 -15.96 14.82 10.13
CA ASN A 179 -15.85 15.71 8.98
C ASN A 179 -14.37 15.88 8.58
N VAL A 180 -14.12 15.80 7.27
CA VAL A 180 -12.76 15.77 6.72
C VAL A 180 -12.39 17.18 6.24
N ASP A 181 -11.63 17.90 7.06
CA ASP A 181 -11.11 19.23 6.75
C ASP A 181 -9.57 19.26 6.60
N GLY A 182 -8.89 18.15 6.90
CA GLY A 182 -7.44 18.03 6.86
C GLY A 182 -6.71 18.82 7.95
N ILE A 183 -7.42 19.26 9.00
CA ILE A 183 -6.89 20.03 10.12
C ILE A 183 -7.08 19.24 11.42
N PHE A 184 -5.97 18.94 12.10
CA PHE A 184 -6.01 18.25 13.38
C PHE A 184 -6.34 19.25 14.50
N GLY A 185 -7.63 19.56 14.64
CA GLY A 185 -8.17 20.42 15.69
C GLY A 185 -8.48 19.71 17.02
N ALA A 186 -9.08 20.45 17.96
CA ALA A 186 -9.48 19.92 19.26
C ALA A 186 -10.51 18.77 19.14
N GLY A 187 -11.46 18.86 18.20
CA GLY A 187 -12.44 17.81 17.93
C GLY A 187 -11.79 16.50 17.47
N THR A 188 -10.83 16.58 16.55
CA THR A 188 -10.04 15.41 16.11
C THR A 188 -9.29 14.78 17.29
N LYS A 189 -8.69 15.59 18.16
CA LYS A 189 -8.00 15.10 19.36
C LYS A 189 -8.95 14.37 20.31
N ALA A 190 -10.10 14.96 20.60
CA ALA A 190 -11.09 14.36 21.50
C ALA A 190 -11.55 12.98 20.99
N LYS A 191 -11.90 12.88 19.70
CA LYS A 191 -12.30 11.61 19.09
C LYS A 191 -11.16 10.59 19.03
N LEU A 192 -9.94 11.05 18.79
CA LEU A 192 -8.78 10.17 18.83
C LEU A 192 -8.55 9.58 20.23
N VAL A 193 -8.68 10.38 21.28
CA VAL A 193 -8.56 9.92 22.67
C VAL A 193 -9.64 8.88 22.99
N GLU A 194 -10.88 9.08 22.54
CA GLU A 194 -11.95 8.09 22.67
C GLU A 194 -11.60 6.77 21.96
N TRP A 195 -11.12 6.85 20.72
CA TRP A 195 -10.66 5.69 19.96
C TRP A 195 -9.54 4.95 20.68
N GLN A 196 -8.50 5.68 21.12
CA GLN A 196 -7.37 5.09 21.84
C GLN A 196 -7.82 4.35 23.11
N LYS A 197 -8.72 4.94 23.91
CA LYS A 197 -9.30 4.27 25.09
C LYS A 197 -10.05 2.99 24.72
N ALA A 198 -10.91 3.05 23.71
CA ALA A 198 -11.70 1.92 23.25
C ALA A 198 -10.85 0.75 22.73
N HIS A 199 -9.63 1.05 22.24
CA HIS A 199 -8.70 0.06 21.70
C HIS A 199 -7.55 -0.29 22.65
N GLY A 200 -7.63 0.09 23.93
CA GLY A 200 -6.61 -0.26 24.94
C GLY A 200 -5.24 0.40 24.71
N LEU A 201 -5.21 1.53 24.00
CA LEU A 201 -4.00 2.30 23.73
C LEU A 201 -3.81 3.41 24.77
N ALA A 202 -2.59 3.97 24.82
CA ALA A 202 -2.35 5.22 25.53
C ALA A 202 -3.23 6.34 24.93
N ALA A 203 -4.07 6.94 25.78
CA ALA A 203 -5.06 7.94 25.38
C ALA A 203 -4.49 9.36 25.36
N ASP A 204 -3.36 9.55 24.66
CA ASP A 204 -2.56 10.78 24.61
C ASP A 204 -3.02 11.79 23.55
N GLY A 205 -3.93 11.38 22.65
CA GLY A 205 -4.40 12.19 21.54
C GLY A 205 -3.32 12.44 20.47
N ILE A 206 -2.30 11.57 20.41
CA ILE A 206 -1.26 11.56 19.38
C ILE A 206 -1.47 10.34 18.48
N CYS A 207 -1.65 10.57 17.18
CA CYS A 207 -1.79 9.48 16.22
C CYS A 207 -0.39 9.04 15.76
N GLY A 208 0.18 8.09 16.51
CA GLY A 208 1.45 7.43 16.20
C GLY A 208 1.25 6.02 15.66
N MET A 209 2.35 5.27 15.54
CA MET A 209 2.33 3.93 14.93
C MET A 209 1.37 2.94 15.61
N ALA A 210 1.27 2.99 16.94
CA ALA A 210 0.33 2.15 17.68
C ALA A 210 -1.14 2.46 17.34
N THR A 211 -1.46 3.75 17.14
CA THR A 211 -2.82 4.15 16.72
C THR A 211 -3.06 3.82 15.25
N TRP A 212 -2.11 4.10 14.36
CA TRP A 212 -2.28 3.75 12.95
C TRP A 212 -2.47 2.26 12.71
N SER A 213 -1.87 1.43 13.57
CA SER A 213 -2.00 -0.04 13.50
C SER A 213 -3.27 -0.58 14.16
N SER A 214 -4.07 0.26 14.83
CA SER A 214 -5.31 -0.16 15.51
C SER A 214 -6.58 0.04 14.68
N PHE A 215 -6.49 0.81 13.59
CA PHE A 215 -7.50 0.83 12.53
C PHE A 215 -7.47 -0.50 11.76
#